data_AF-A0A2H0MUB3-F1
#
_entry.id   AF-A0A2H0MUB3-F1
#
_cell.length_a   1.000
_cell.length_b   1.000
_cell.length_c   1.000
_cell.angle_alpha   90.00
_cell.angle_beta   90.00
_cell.angle_gamma   90.00
#
_symmetry.space_group_name_H-M   'P 1'
#
loop_
_entity.id
_entity.type
_entity.pdbx_description
1 polymer ?
#
loop_
_entity_poly.entity_id
_entity_poly.type
_entity_poly.pdbx_seq_one_letter_code
_entity_poly.pdbx_strand_id
1 'polypeptide(L)'
;MLKKLISTLAVFALFFASTAYAGVSIQHRYLGETPSGDQTVVSLEVSVTNTGTGDLTGVELIATGPIYVPAASTHALSVGSLTAGATATANWDLPTGASPQIGAMLSGDLYVSVVATDGSGSTVVSTATSTAGGAE
;
A
#
# COMPACT_ATOMS: atom_id res chain seq x y z
N MET A 1 -48.99 -19.26 11.99
CA MET A 1 -48.36 -18.07 11.38
C MET A 1 -46.97 -17.91 11.96
N LEU A 2 -45.94 -18.28 11.20
CA LEU A 2 -44.54 -18.35 11.66
C LEU A 2 -43.84 -17.03 11.26
N LYS A 3 -43.56 -16.15 12.24
CA LYS A 3 -42.79 -14.92 12.02
C LYS A 3 -41.30 -15.28 11.98
N LYS A 4 -40.67 -15.21 10.80
CA LYS A 4 -39.22 -15.32 10.65
C LYS A 4 -38.57 -14.04 11.22
N LEU A 5 -37.85 -14.17 12.34
CA LEU A 5 -36.93 -13.14 12.83
C LEU A 5 -35.67 -13.20 11.95
N ILE A 6 -35.47 -12.18 11.12
CA ILE A 6 -34.20 -11.98 10.41
C ILE A 6 -33.26 -11.35 11.44
N SER A 7 -32.33 -12.15 11.95
CA SER A 7 -31.27 -11.69 12.86
C SER A 7 -30.25 -10.91 12.03
N THR A 8 -30.33 -9.59 12.07
CA THR A 8 -29.33 -8.70 11.46
C THR A 8 -28.02 -8.86 12.21
N LEU A 9 -27.09 -9.61 11.62
CA LEU A 9 -25.73 -9.75 12.10
C LEU A 9 -25.00 -8.42 11.83
N ALA A 10 -24.80 -7.63 12.88
CA ALA A 10 -24.01 -6.41 12.81
C ALA A 10 -22.53 -6.79 12.65
N VAL A 11 -21.98 -6.60 11.45
CA VAL A 11 -20.54 -6.69 11.21
C VAL A 11 -19.90 -5.48 11.87
N PHE A 12 -19.30 -5.70 13.04
CA PHE A 12 -18.52 -4.73 13.77
C PHE A 12 -17.17 -4.58 13.06
N ALA A 13 -17.09 -3.63 12.12
CA ALA A 13 -15.84 -3.28 11.46
C ALA A 13 -14.87 -2.71 12.51
N LEU A 14 -13.83 -3.47 12.85
CA LEU A 14 -12.71 -2.96 13.63
C LEU A 14 -11.99 -1.89 12.81
N PHE A 15 -12.22 -0.62 13.16
CA PHE A 15 -11.39 0.48 12.69
C PHE A 15 -10.04 0.39 13.40
N PHE A 16 -9.08 -0.28 12.76
CA PHE A 16 -7.68 -0.06 13.08
C PHE A 16 -7.36 1.39 12.72
N ALA A 17 -7.18 2.23 13.74
CA ALA A 17 -6.65 3.58 13.55
C ALA A 17 -5.18 3.45 13.13
N SER A 18 -4.94 3.21 11.84
CA SER A 18 -3.63 3.36 11.26
C SER A 18 -3.27 4.85 11.32
N THR A 19 -2.10 5.15 11.88
CA THR A 19 -1.55 6.51 11.88
C THR A 19 -1.22 6.88 10.44
N ALA A 20 -2.18 7.49 9.75
CA ALA A 20 -2.04 7.94 8.38
C ALA A 20 -1.04 9.10 8.29
N TYR A 21 0.20 8.78 7.89
CA TYR A 21 1.20 9.77 7.54
C TYR A 21 0.98 10.15 6.05
N ALA A 22 1.03 11.45 5.72
CA ALA A 22 0.54 12.10 4.47
C ALA A 22 -0.97 12.09 4.22
N GLY A 23 -1.80 11.66 5.19
CA GLY A 23 -3.22 11.47 4.91
C GLY A 23 -3.43 10.36 3.87
N VAL A 24 -2.58 9.34 3.86
CA VAL A 24 -2.83 8.10 3.12
C VAL A 24 -2.75 6.89 4.06
N SER A 25 -3.53 5.86 3.75
CA SER A 25 -3.43 4.52 4.32
C SER A 25 -3.06 3.56 3.20
N ILE A 26 -2.07 2.70 3.44
CA ILE A 26 -1.53 1.81 2.42
C ILE A 26 -1.64 0.37 2.94
N GLN A 27 -2.14 -0.51 2.08
CA GLN A 27 -2.13 -1.95 2.31
C GLN A 27 -1.47 -2.63 1.13
N HIS A 28 -0.86 -3.78 1.35
CA HIS A 28 -0.31 -4.58 0.27
C HIS A 28 -0.62 -6.07 0.45
N ARG A 29 -0.64 -6.79 -0.66
CA ARG A 29 -0.75 -8.24 -0.72
C ARG A 29 0.38 -8.78 -1.57
N TYR A 30 1.17 -9.70 -1.01
CA TYR A 30 2.22 -10.40 -1.73
C TYR A 30 1.60 -11.35 -2.77
N LEU A 31 1.99 -11.20 -4.04
CA LEU A 31 1.48 -12.02 -5.14
C LEU A 31 2.47 -13.11 -5.56
N GLY A 32 3.77 -12.88 -5.38
CA GLY A 32 4.82 -13.84 -5.71
C GLY A 32 6.15 -13.19 -6.05
N GLU A 33 7.10 -14.04 -6.40
CA GLU A 33 8.46 -13.64 -6.78
C GLU A 33 8.92 -14.38 -8.03
N THR A 34 9.63 -13.69 -8.91
CA THR A 34 10.21 -14.24 -10.13
C THR A 34 11.72 -13.95 -10.15
N PRO A 35 12.57 -14.99 -10.21
CA PRO A 35 14.01 -14.80 -10.40
C PRO A 35 14.31 -14.08 -11.72
N SER A 36 15.23 -13.11 -11.70
CA SER A 36 15.66 -12.36 -12.87
C SER A 36 17.15 -12.02 -12.78
N GLY A 37 18.00 -12.90 -13.34
CA GLY A 37 19.45 -12.78 -13.23
C GLY A 37 19.91 -12.85 -11.77
N ASP A 38 20.67 -11.85 -11.33
CA ASP A 38 21.17 -11.72 -9.95
C ASP A 38 20.15 -11.05 -8.99
N GLN A 39 18.91 -10.88 -9.45
CA GLN A 39 17.84 -10.20 -8.71
C GLN A 39 16.60 -11.08 -8.62
N THR A 40 15.68 -10.67 -7.74
CA THR A 40 14.35 -11.24 -7.62
C THR A 40 13.33 -10.12 -7.80
N VAL A 41 12.43 -10.27 -8.76
CA VAL A 41 11.31 -9.34 -8.93
C VAL A 41 10.17 -9.82 -8.07
N VAL A 42 9.72 -8.97 -7.16
CA VAL A 42 8.59 -9.23 -6.27
C VAL A 42 7.37 -8.51 -6.80
N SER A 43 6.27 -9.23 -6.96
CA SER A 43 4.99 -8.64 -7.33
C SER A 43 4.11 -8.46 -6.11
N LEU A 44 3.65 -7.23 -5.90
CA LEU A 44 2.69 -6.85 -4.86
C LEU A 44 1.42 -6.31 -5.52
N GLU A 45 0.25 -6.57 -4.93
CA GLU A 45 -0.93 -5.74 -5.14
C GLU A 45 -0.97 -4.72 -4.01
N VAL A 46 -1.04 -3.43 -4.33
CA VAL A 46 -1.00 -2.35 -3.35
C VAL A 46 -2.29 -1.55 -3.44
N SER A 47 -2.93 -1.31 -2.30
CA SER A 47 -4.09 -0.46 -2.17
C SER A 47 -3.74 0.80 -1.38
N VAL A 48 -4.01 1.96 -1.96
CA VAL A 48 -3.73 3.28 -1.37
C VAL A 48 -5.04 4.03 -1.21
N THR A 49 -5.35 4.44 0.01
CA THR A 49 -6.52 5.24 0.35
C THR A 49 -6.09 6.62 0.79
N ASN A 50 -6.63 7.68 0.20
CA ASN A 50 -6.48 9.04 0.72
C ASN A 50 -7.39 9.21 1.95
N THR A 51 -6.80 9.21 3.13
CA THR A 51 -7.48 9.42 4.42
C THR A 51 -7.47 10.89 4.86
N GLY A 52 -6.84 11.77 4.08
CA GLY A 52 -6.88 13.22 4.26
C GLY A 52 -8.24 13.81 3.88
N THR A 53 -8.38 15.10 4.18
CA THR A 53 -9.62 15.86 3.88
C THR A 53 -9.59 16.57 2.53
N GLY A 54 -8.47 16.52 1.82
CA GLY A 54 -8.27 17.19 0.53
C GLY A 54 -7.76 16.22 -0.53
N ASP A 55 -7.86 16.63 -1.78
CA ASP A 55 -7.41 15.83 -2.91
C ASP A 55 -5.88 15.79 -3.00
N LEU A 56 -5.37 14.65 -3.44
CA LEU A 56 -3.95 14.41 -3.72
C LEU A 56 -3.78 14.16 -5.22
N THR A 57 -2.70 14.71 -5.78
CA THR A 57 -2.32 14.52 -7.19
C THR A 57 -0.87 14.04 -7.27
N GLY A 58 -0.55 13.28 -8.32
CA GLY A 58 0.81 12.76 -8.54
C GLY A 58 1.31 11.88 -7.39
N VAL A 59 0.43 11.03 -6.83
CA VAL A 59 0.77 10.13 -5.74
C VAL A 59 1.72 9.06 -6.24
N GLU A 60 2.90 8.98 -5.63
CA GLU A 60 3.95 8.01 -5.89
C GLU A 60 4.38 7.32 -4.59
N LEU A 61 4.57 6.00 -4.65
CA LEU A 61 5.14 5.21 -3.55
C LEU A 61 6.55 4.75 -3.90
N ILE A 62 7.47 4.91 -2.97
CA ILE A 62 8.87 4.46 -3.08
C ILE A 62 9.15 3.50 -1.94
N ALA A 63 9.57 2.28 -2.26
CA ALA A 63 9.94 1.30 -1.24
C ALA A 63 11.23 1.74 -0.53
N THR A 64 11.22 1.75 0.79
CA THR A 64 12.35 2.17 1.63
C THR A 64 12.86 1.07 2.57
N GLY A 65 12.09 -0.01 2.71
CA GLY A 65 12.40 -1.19 3.51
C GLY A 65 11.15 -2.04 3.71
N PRO A 66 11.24 -3.21 4.36
CA PRO A 66 12.45 -3.83 4.89
C PRO A 66 13.30 -4.48 3.78
N ILE A 67 12.79 -4.59 2.55
CA ILE A 67 13.53 -5.11 1.39
C ILE A 67 14.45 -4.04 0.80
N TYR A 68 15.61 -4.47 0.29
CA TYR A 68 16.49 -3.60 -0.49
C TYR A 68 16.07 -3.59 -1.96
N VAL A 69 15.72 -2.41 -2.47
CA VAL A 69 15.37 -2.15 -3.87
C VAL A 69 16.46 -1.27 -4.48
N PRO A 70 17.29 -1.79 -5.40
CA PRO A 70 18.29 -0.98 -6.10
C PRO A 70 17.61 0.18 -6.84
N ALA A 71 18.16 1.38 -6.72
CA ALA A 71 17.62 2.59 -7.35
C ALA A 71 16.10 2.77 -7.10
N ALA A 72 15.62 2.58 -5.87
CA ALA A 72 14.20 2.53 -5.52
C ALA A 72 13.31 3.62 -6.15
N SER A 73 13.80 4.84 -6.32
CA SER A 73 13.04 5.94 -6.95
C SER A 73 12.70 5.69 -8.43
N THR A 74 13.47 4.89 -9.17
CA THR A 74 13.16 4.52 -10.56
C THR A 74 12.14 3.39 -10.66
N HIS A 75 11.83 2.77 -9.51
CA HIS A 75 10.84 1.71 -9.37
C HIS A 75 9.65 2.17 -8.52
N ALA A 76 9.38 3.48 -8.46
CA ALA A 76 8.24 4.01 -7.75
C ALA A 76 6.92 3.52 -8.37
N LEU A 77 5.91 3.24 -7.53
CA LEU A 77 4.56 2.98 -7.99
C LEU A 77 3.83 4.31 -8.19
N SER A 78 3.46 4.63 -9.43
CA SER A 78 2.60 5.78 -9.72
C SER A 78 1.13 5.38 -9.54
N VAL A 79 0.46 6.02 -8.59
CA VAL A 79 -0.96 5.79 -8.28
C VAL A 79 -1.86 6.84 -8.98
N GLY A 80 -1.30 8.01 -9.30
CA GLY A 80 -2.02 9.09 -9.97
C GLY A 80 -2.69 10.04 -8.98
N SER A 81 -3.97 10.37 -9.21
CA SER A 81 -4.72 11.30 -8.34
C SER A 81 -5.71 10.55 -7.46
N LEU A 82 -5.85 10.97 -6.21
CA LEU A 82 -6.77 10.42 -5.22
C LEU A 82 -7.58 11.54 -4.58
N THR A 83 -8.88 11.57 -4.85
CA THR A 83 -9.79 12.46 -4.12
C THR A 83 -9.88 12.05 -2.65
N ALA A 84 -10.27 12.97 -1.77
CA ALA A 84 -10.45 12.65 -0.35
C ALA A 84 -11.36 11.42 -0.15
N GLY A 85 -10.92 10.43 0.62
CA GLY A 85 -11.61 9.17 0.89
C GLY A 85 -11.54 8.12 -0.23
N ALA A 86 -10.95 8.43 -1.38
CA ALA A 86 -10.84 7.47 -2.48
C ALA A 86 -9.70 6.46 -2.26
N THR A 87 -9.91 5.26 -2.80
CA THR A 87 -8.95 4.17 -2.81
C THR A 87 -8.58 3.81 -4.25
N ALA A 88 -7.29 3.66 -4.54
CA ALA A 88 -6.79 3.06 -5.76
C ALA A 88 -6.03 1.77 -5.45
N THR A 89 -6.10 0.80 -6.36
CA THR A 89 -5.35 -0.46 -6.26
C THR A 89 -4.55 -0.67 -7.53
N ALA A 90 -3.28 -1.04 -7.40
CA ALA A 90 -2.38 -1.29 -8.51
C ALA A 90 -1.37 -2.38 -8.18
N ASN A 91 -0.84 -3.04 -9.21
CA ASN A 91 0.27 -3.97 -9.05
C ASN A 91 1.59 -3.21 -9.05
N TRP A 92 2.49 -3.63 -8.18
CA TRP A 92 3.83 -3.08 -8.03
C TRP A 92 4.88 -4.17 -8.11
N ASP A 93 5.68 -4.12 -9.17
CA ASP A 93 6.82 -5.00 -9.36
C ASP A 93 8.09 -4.33 -8.83
N LEU A 94 8.66 -4.90 -7.78
CA LEU A 94 9.86 -4.39 -7.10
C LEU A 94 11.05 -5.29 -7.40
N PRO A 95 12.07 -4.82 -8.13
CA PRO A 95 13.32 -5.55 -8.25
C PRO A 95 14.08 -5.45 -6.92
N THR A 96 14.42 -6.60 -6.36
CA THR A 96 15.13 -6.70 -5.10
C THR A 96 16.46 -7.44 -5.30
N GLY A 97 17.41 -7.17 -4.40
CA GLY A 97 18.60 -8.02 -4.31
C GLY A 97 18.20 -9.45 -3.94
N ALA A 98 18.94 -10.45 -4.44
CA ALA A 98 18.66 -11.85 -4.13
C ALA A 98 18.65 -12.08 -2.61
N SER A 99 17.49 -12.49 -2.06
CA SER A 99 17.35 -12.84 -0.64
C SER A 99 16.31 -13.94 -0.47
N PRO A 100 16.63 -15.03 0.26
CA PRO A 100 15.70 -16.13 0.48
C PRO A 100 14.55 -15.79 1.45
N GLN A 101 14.53 -14.59 2.04
CA GLN A 101 13.56 -14.19 3.07
C GLN A 101 12.54 -13.16 2.59
N ILE A 102 12.55 -12.79 1.30
CA ILE A 102 11.73 -11.69 0.77
C ILE A 102 10.23 -11.91 1.03
N GLY A 103 9.69 -13.08 0.68
CA GLY A 103 8.28 -13.39 0.93
C GLY A 103 7.88 -13.31 2.41
N ALA A 104 8.78 -13.71 3.33
CA ALA A 104 8.52 -13.63 4.77
C ALA A 104 8.64 -12.20 5.33
N MET A 105 9.42 -11.34 4.69
CA MET A 105 9.50 -9.92 5.04
C MET A 105 8.25 -9.17 4.56
N LEU A 106 7.73 -9.55 3.39
CA LEU A 106 6.56 -8.93 2.76
C LEU A 106 5.21 -9.54 3.17
N SER A 107 5.22 -10.57 4.00
CA SER A 107 4.04 -10.94 4.80
C SER A 107 3.88 -10.06 6.05
N GLY A 108 4.90 -9.25 6.37
CA GLY A 108 4.86 -8.21 7.39
C GLY A 108 4.66 -6.82 6.78
N ASP A 109 5.11 -5.80 7.51
CA ASP A 109 4.99 -4.41 7.09
C ASP A 109 6.04 -4.03 6.01
N LEU A 110 5.61 -3.22 5.04
CA LEU A 110 6.49 -2.58 4.04
C LEU A 110 6.60 -1.09 4.36
N TYR A 111 7.82 -0.57 4.48
CA TYR A 111 8.08 0.86 4.68
C TYR A 111 8.18 1.57 3.34
N VAL A 112 7.38 2.61 3.17
CA VAL A 112 7.31 3.38 1.93
C VAL A 112 7.45 4.87 2.19
N SER A 113 8.09 5.57 1.27
CA SER A 113 7.97 7.02 1.16
C SER A 113 6.85 7.34 0.18
N VAL A 114 5.93 8.21 0.58
CA VAL A 114 4.84 8.73 -0.23
C VAL A 114 5.22 10.11 -0.68
N VAL A 115 5.15 10.37 -1.97
CA VAL A 115 5.28 11.70 -2.57
C VAL A 115 3.95 12.04 -3.23
N ALA A 116 3.39 13.21 -2.93
CA ALA A 116 2.15 13.67 -3.54
C ALA A 116 2.12 15.20 -3.57
N THR A 117 1.23 15.79 -4.36
CA THR A 117 0.92 17.24 -4.33
C THR A 117 -0.50 17.43 -3.83
N ASP A 118 -0.66 18.27 -2.80
CA ASP A 118 -1.97 18.57 -2.22
C ASP A 118 -2.76 19.61 -3.03
N GLY A 119 -4.01 19.86 -2.65
CA GLY A 119 -4.88 20.84 -3.29
C GLY A 119 -4.39 22.30 -3.22
N SER A 120 -3.37 22.61 -2.41
CA SER A 120 -2.71 23.92 -2.40
C SER A 120 -1.58 24.05 -3.41
N GLY A 121 -1.20 22.94 -4.06
CA GLY A 121 -0.03 22.85 -4.94
C GLY A 121 1.27 22.53 -4.20
N SER A 122 1.22 22.18 -2.91
CA SER A 122 2.39 21.87 -2.12
C SER A 122 2.75 20.39 -2.23
N THR A 123 4.04 20.09 -2.44
CA THR A 123 4.53 18.71 -2.40
C THR A 123 4.64 18.22 -0.96
N VAL A 124 3.97 17.12 -0.66
CA VAL A 124 4.02 16.42 0.63
C VAL A 124 4.87 15.17 0.44
N VAL A 125 5.91 15.04 1.28
CA VAL A 125 6.73 13.82 1.38
C VAL A 125 6.56 13.25 2.77
N SER A 126 6.26 11.96 2.86
CA SER A 126 5.90 11.32 4.12
C SER A 126 6.30 9.86 4.15
N THR A 127 6.80 9.37 5.27
CA THR A 127 7.03 7.94 5.48
C THR A 127 5.75 7.28 5.97
N ALA A 128 5.31 6.23 5.29
CA ALA A 128 4.15 5.42 5.67
C ALA A 128 4.56 3.95 5.79
N THR A 129 3.77 3.22 6.57
CA THR A 129 3.90 1.76 6.69
C THR A 129 2.70 1.14 5.99
N SER A 130 2.97 0.33 4.98
CA SER A 130 1.97 -0.51 4.34
C SER A 130 1.82 -1.80 5.13
N THR A 131 0.62 -2.09 5.61
CA THR A 131 0.32 -3.32 6.33
C THR A 131 -0.01 -4.43 5.35
N ALA A 132 0.49 -5.65 5.59
CA ALA A 132 0.09 -6.81 4.81
C ALA A 132 -1.41 -7.08 5.00
N GLY A 133 -2.18 -6.93 3.93
CA GLY A 133 -3.55 -7.41 3.82
C GLY A 133 -3.50 -8.91 3.55
N GLY A 134 -3.93 -9.70 4.53
CA GLY A 134 -3.86 -11.16 4.47
C GLY A 134 -4.46 -11.72 3.18
N ALA A 135 -3.76 -12.70 2.60
CA ALA A 135 -4.42 -13.68 1.75
C ALA A 135 -5.26 -14.57 2.68
N GLU A 136 -6.59 -14.58 2.48
CA GLU A 136 -7.37 -15.78 2.77
C GLU A 136 -7.05 -16.85 1.73
#